data_AF-A0A4Q3CQV8-F1
#
_entry.id   AF-A0A4Q3CQV8-F1
#
_cell.length_a   1.000
_cell.length_b   1.000
_cell.length_c   1.000
_cell.angle_alpha   90.00
_cell.angle_beta   90.00
_cell.angle_gamma   90.00
#
_symmetry.space_group_name_H-M   'P 1'
#
loop_
_entity.id
_entity.type
_entity.pdbx_description
1 polymer ?
#
loop_
_entity_poly.entity_id
_entity_poly.type
_entity_poly.pdbx_seq_one_letter_code
_entity_poly.pdbx_strand_id
1 'polypeptide(L)' 'MPTVLKYIGMAIVGVAALVVYFLPAIIARSYHVRRAGAILALNLLLGWTFIGWAGAFVWAVAEVESQ' A
#
# COMPACT_ATOMS: atom_id res chain seq x y z
N MET A 1 28.76 -18.25 -7.19
CA MET A 1 27.42 -18.40 -6.60
C MET A 1 26.99 -17.31 -5.57
N PRO A 2 27.53 -16.07 -5.51
CA PRO A 2 26.96 -15.03 -4.63
C PRO A 2 25.94 -14.11 -5.33
N THR A 3 26.01 -13.95 -6.66
CA THR A 3 25.21 -12.97 -7.40
C THR A 3 23.72 -13.33 -7.43
N VAL A 4 23.39 -14.61 -7.63
CA VAL A 4 22.00 -15.09 -7.66
C VAL A 4 21.31 -14.89 -6.31
N LEU A 5 21.99 -15.21 -5.21
CA LEU A 5 21.46 -15.01 -3.86
C LEU A 5 21.18 -13.52 -3.57
N LYS A 6 22.05 -12.62 -4.05
CA LYS A 6 21.83 -11.16 -3.96
C LYS A 6 20.57 -10.73 -4.71
N TYR A 7 20.34 -11.22 -5.92
CA TYR A 7 19.14 -10.87 -6.70
C TYR A 7 17.86 -11.43 -6.08
N ILE A 8 17.88 -12.65 -5.53
CA ILE A 8 16.74 -13.22 -4.80
C ILE A 8 16.41 -12.35 -3.58
N GLY A 9 17.43 -11.97 -2.79
CA GLY A 9 17.23 -11.07 -1.65
C GLY A 9 16.62 -9.73 -2.07
N MET A 10 17.12 -9.12 -3.15
CA MET A 10 16.57 -7.87 -3.69
C MET A 10 15.12 -8.02 -4.15
N ALA A 11 14.78 -9.13 -4.80
CA ALA A 11 13.42 -9.40 -5.26
C ALA A 11 12.44 -9.54 -4.08
N ILE A 12 12.83 -10.26 -3.02
CA ILE A 12 12.00 -10.42 -1.81
C ILE A 12 11.73 -9.06 -1.15
N VAL A 13 12.78 -8.24 -0.98
CA VAL A 13 12.65 -6.89 -0.41
C VAL A 13 11.77 -6.01 -1.29
N GLY A 14 11.93 -6.08 -2.61
CA GLY A 14 11.11 -5.32 -3.56
C GLY A 14 9.63 -5.70 -3.51
N VAL A 15 9.32 -6.99 -3.45
CA VAL A 15 7.94 -7.48 -3.29
C VAL A 15 7.35 -7.06 -1.95
N ALA A 16 8.09 -7.19 -0.86
CA ALA A 16 7.64 -6.77 0.46
C ALA A 16 7.35 -5.25 0.51
N ALA A 17 8.22 -4.44 -0.09
CA ALA A 17 8.02 -3.00 -0.20
C ALA A 17 6.77 -2.64 -1.00
N LEU A 18 6.50 -3.34 -2.11
CA LEU A 18 5.28 -3.14 -2.90
C LEU A 18 4.01 -3.46 -2.08
N VAL A 19 4.03 -4.54 -1.29
CA VAL A 19 2.89 -4.89 -0.43
C VAL A 19 2.64 -3.80 0.61
N VAL A 20 3.68 -3.29 1.27
CA VAL A 20 3.56 -2.20 2.25
C VAL A 20 3.09 -0.91 1.58
N TYR A 21 3.59 -0.61 0.39
CA TYR A 21 3.18 0.57 -0.38
C TYR A 21 1.69 0.55 -0.69
N PHE A 22 1.14 -0.60 -1.08
CA PHE A 22 -0.28 -0.74 -1.39
C PHE A 22 -1.17 -1.11 -0.20
N LEU A 23 -0.61 -1.16 1.02
CA LEU A 23 -1.34 -1.52 2.24
C LEU A 23 -2.65 -0.71 2.43
N PRO A 24 -2.69 0.63 2.24
CA PRO A 24 -3.93 1.39 2.37
C PRO A 24 -5.02 0.95 1.40
N ALA A 25 -4.63 0.69 0.15
CA ALA A 25 -5.55 0.25 -0.90
C ALA A 25 -6.00 -1.20 -0.70
N ILE A 26 -5.13 -2.06 -0.17
CA ILE A 26 -5.47 -3.44 0.20
C ILE A 26 -6.53 -3.42 1.30
N ILE A 27 -6.32 -2.67 2.38
CA ILE A 27 -7.29 -2.52 3.48
C ILE A 27 -8.64 -2.04 2.92
N ALA A 28 -8.63 -0.93 2.18
CA ALA A 28 -9.85 -0.38 1.62
C ALA A 28 -10.62 -1.39 0.74
N ARG A 29 -9.92 -2.19 -0.08
CA ARG A 29 -10.56 -3.23 -0.89
C ARG A 29 -11.05 -4.43 -0.08
N SER A 30 -10.26 -4.91 0.88
CA SER A 30 -10.59 -6.08 1.71
C SER A 30 -11.87 -5.85 2.53
N TYR A 31 -12.13 -4.62 2.93
CA TYR A 31 -13.33 -4.23 3.67
C TYR A 31 -14.46 -3.70 2.78
N HIS A 32 -14.35 -3.77 1.44
CA HIS A 32 -15.37 -3.31 0.50
C HIS A 32 -15.82 -1.85 0.72
N VAL A 33 -14.90 -0.99 1.14
CA VAL A 33 -15.24 0.39 1.47
C VAL A 33 -15.61 1.18 0.22
N ARG A 34 -16.67 1.99 0.31
CA ARG A 34 -17.24 2.73 -0.85
C ARG A 34 -16.20 3.61 -1.55
N ARG A 35 -15.24 4.15 -0.79
CA ARG A 35 -14.18 5.05 -1.29
C ARG A 35 -12.87 4.35 -1.63
N ALA A 36 -12.85 3.02 -1.76
CA ALA A 36 -11.64 2.26 -2.09
C ALA A 36 -10.92 2.75 -3.36
N GLY A 37 -11.67 3.18 -4.38
CA GLY A 37 -11.08 3.77 -5.59
C GLY A 37 -10.35 5.09 -5.34
N ALA A 38 -10.89 5.95 -4.47
CA ALA A 38 -10.26 7.22 -4.11
C ALA A 38 -9.01 7.01 -3.25
N ILE A 39 -9.06 6.07 -2.31
CA ILE A 39 -7.90 5.67 -1.49
C ILE A 39 -6.79 5.11 -2.38
N LEU A 40 -7.12 4.27 -3.36
CA LEU A 40 -6.17 3.75 -4.33
C LEU A 40 -5.55 4.87 -5.18
N ALA A 41 -6.34 5.82 -5.67
CA ALA A 41 -5.84 6.95 -6.44
C ALA A 41 -4.90 7.85 -5.60
N LEU A 42 -5.27 8.15 -4.35
CA LEU A 42 -4.43 8.90 -3.42
C LEU A 42 -3.11 8.17 -3.16
N ASN A 43 -3.16 6.86 -2.88
CA ASN A 43 -1.97 6.04 -2.66
C ASN A 43 -1.09 5.94 -3.92
N LEU A 44 -1.68 5.88 -5.12
CA LEU A 44 -0.91 5.82 -6.36
C LEU A 44 -0.22 7.15 -6.69
N LEU A 45 -0.92 8.28 -6.51
CA LEU A 45 -0.44 9.60 -6.88
C LEU A 45 0.45 10.24 -5.81
N LEU A 46 0.16 10.00 -4.52
CA LEU A 46 0.83 10.65 -3.38
C LEU A 46 1.52 9.66 -2.43
N GLY A 47 1.37 8.34 -2.61
CA GLY A 47 1.99 7.33 -1.74
C GLY A 47 3.53 7.31 -1.79
N TRP A 48 4.13 7.90 -2.83
CA TRP A 48 5.57 8.18 -2.90
C TRP A 48 6.06 9.19 -1.85
N THR A 49 5.14 9.91 -1.20
CA THR A 49 5.42 10.75 -0.02
C THR A 49 4.92 10.05 1.23
N PHE A 50 5.66 10.16 2.34
CA PHE A 50 5.22 9.61 3.62
C PHE A 50 3.84 10.17 4.04
N ILE A 51 3.60 11.46 3.77
CA ILE A 51 2.34 12.14 4.10
C ILE A 51 1.18 11.55 3.27
N GLY A 52 1.37 11.36 1.96
CA GLY A 52 0.32 10.80 1.10
C GLY A 52 0.00 9.33 1.43
N TRP A 53 1.02 8.54 1.76
CA TRP A 53 0.83 7.16 2.24
C TRP A 53 0.09 7.12 3.58
N ALA A 54 0.53 7.94 4.56
CA ALA A 54 -0.11 8.01 5.87
C ALA A 54 -1.56 8.53 5.78
N GLY A 55 -1.82 9.53 4.94
CA GLY A 55 -3.16 10.02 4.65
C GLY A 55 -4.06 8.96 4.02
N ALA A 56 -3.54 8.19 3.05
CA ALA A 56 -4.26 7.06 2.46
C ALA A 56 -4.61 6.02 3.52
N PHE A 57 -3.66 5.71 4.40
CA PHE A 57 -3.80 4.70 5.45
C PHE A 57 -4.86 5.12 6.48
N VAL A 58 -4.77 6.34 7.00
CA VAL A 58 -5.75 6.88 7.95
C VAL A 58 -7.15 6.93 7.32
N TRP A 59 -7.26 7.34 6.05
CA TRP A 59 -8.55 7.35 5.36
C TRP A 59 -9.10 5.94 5.16
N ALA A 60 -8.27 4.96 4.80
CA ALA A 60 -8.69 3.58 4.70
C ALA A 60 -9.26 3.07 6.02
N VAL A 61 -8.55 3.27 7.13
CA VAL A 61 -9.01 2.84 8.46
C VAL A 61 -10.29 3.57 8.87
N ALA A 62 -10.38 4.89 8.64
CA ALA A 62 -11.57 5.67 8.99
C ALA A 62 -12.81 5.25 8.19
N GLU A 63 -12.67 4.93 6.91
CA GLU A 63 -13.80 4.45 6.10
C GLU A 63 -14.25 3.05 6.54
N VAL A 64 -13.31 2.18 6.94
CA VAL A 64 -13.63 0.85 7.52
C VAL A 64 -14.44 0.97 8.80
N GLU A 65 -14.08 1.91 9.68
CA GLU A 65 -14.83 2.16 10.92
C GLU A 65 -16.24 2.74 10.66
N SER A 66 -16.41 3.46 9.54
CA SER A 66 -17.69 4.08 9.17
C SER A 66 -18.67 3.18 8.42
N GLN A 67 -18.21 1.99 7.99
CA GLN A 67 -19.04 1.00 7.31
C GLN A 67 -19.70 0.03 8.29
#